data_AF-A0A849Z7S3-F1
#
_entry.id   AF-A0A849Z7S3-F1
#
_cell.length_a   1.000
_cell.length_b   1.000
_cell.length_c   1.000
_cell.angle_alpha   90.00
_cell.angle_beta   90.00
_cell.angle_gamma   90.00
#
_symmetry.space_group_name_H-M   'P 1'
#
loop_
_entity.id
_entity.type
_entity.pdbx_description
1 polymer ?
#
loop_
_entity_poly.entity_id
_entity_poly.type
_entity_poly.pdbx_seq_one_letter_code
_entity_poly.pdbx_strand_id
1 'polypeptide(L)'
;MSLVGPRPERPELLINLALAIPFFEERMRDVKPGLTGLAQVSLGYTGRAFEGSDASKFEDTLLNPFDLPEAEGAQADDMRMKLLFDLAYAAALETLESFVAMELKIIAMTPWVMIKGVGR
;
A
#
# COMPACT_ATOMS: atom_id res chain seq x y z
N MET A 1 0.30 5.12 17.14
CA MET A 1 1.40 5.31 16.17
C MET A 1 2.46 4.27 16.50
N SER A 2 2.89 3.49 15.52
CA SER A 2 3.99 2.51 15.58
C SER A 2 5.13 2.95 14.66
N LEU A 3 6.26 2.25 14.69
CA LEU A 3 7.35 2.47 13.74
C LEU A 3 6.94 1.99 12.34
N VAL A 4 6.45 0.75 12.26
CA VAL A 4 5.97 0.11 11.04
C VAL A 4 4.46 -0.03 11.08
N GLY A 5 3.80 0.28 9.97
CA GLY A 5 2.35 0.14 9.82
C GLY A 5 1.83 0.88 8.58
N PRO A 6 0.55 0.70 8.23
CA PRO A 6 -0.08 1.43 7.14
C PRO A 6 -0.02 2.94 7.37
N ARG A 7 0.19 3.69 6.29
CA ARG A 7 0.20 5.15 6.34
C ARG A 7 -1.25 5.67 6.38
N PRO A 8 -1.61 6.57 7.31
CA PRO A 8 -2.95 7.16 7.33
C PRO A 8 -3.09 8.14 6.16
N GLU A 9 -4.24 8.08 5.48
CA GLU A 9 -4.60 9.04 4.44
C GLU A 9 -5.36 10.22 5.04
N ARG A 10 -5.43 11.32 4.29
CA ARG A 10 -6.18 12.51 4.73
C ARG A 10 -7.67 12.16 4.88
N PRO A 11 -8.37 12.65 5.91
CA PRO A 11 -9.78 12.33 6.13
C PRO A 11 -10.68 12.58 4.92
N GLU A 12 -10.41 13.65 4.15
CA GLU A 12 -11.18 14.01 2.97
C GLU A 12 -10.98 13.00 1.81
N LEU A 13 -9.78 12.42 1.72
CA LEU A 13 -9.47 11.38 0.73
C LEU A 13 -10.05 10.03 1.15
N LEU A 14 -9.98 9.72 2.45
CA LEU A 14 -10.44 8.44 2.99
C LEU A 14 -11.92 8.17 2.66
N ILE A 15 -12.78 9.18 2.80
CA ILE A 15 -14.22 9.05 2.52
C ILE A 15 -14.47 8.64 1.06
N ASN A 16 -13.85 9.34 0.12
CA ASN A 16 -14.01 9.06 -1.31
C ASN A 16 -13.44 7.69 -1.68
N LEU A 17 -12.30 7.32 -1.09
CA LEU A 17 -11.66 6.02 -1.32
C LEU A 17 -12.47 4.87 -0.72
N ALA A 18 -13.08 5.04 0.46
CA ALA A 18 -13.96 4.04 1.07
C ALA A 18 -15.24 3.81 0.25
N LEU A 19 -15.74 4.85 -0.42
CA LEU A 19 -16.88 4.72 -1.35
C LEU A 19 -16.48 4.03 -2.66
N ALA A 20 -15.28 4.28 -3.17
CA ALA A 20 -14.81 3.76 -4.45
C ALA A 20 -14.17 2.36 -4.36
N ILE A 21 -13.57 2.03 -3.22
CA ILE A 21 -12.80 0.79 -3.01
C ILE A 21 -13.43 0.03 -1.83
N PRO A 22 -14.04 -1.13 -2.08
CA PRO A 22 -14.59 -1.96 -1.02
C PRO A 22 -13.53 -2.30 0.04
N PHE A 23 -13.92 -2.24 1.31
CA PHE A 23 -13.08 -2.60 2.47
C PHE A 23 -11.81 -1.76 2.64
N PHE A 24 -11.73 -0.57 2.03
CA PHE A 24 -10.54 0.28 2.14
C PHE A 24 -10.20 0.68 3.59
N GLU A 25 -11.20 0.79 4.46
CA GLU A 25 -11.02 1.13 5.87
C GLU A 25 -10.42 -0.03 6.69
N GLU A 26 -10.64 -1.27 6.27
CA GLU A 26 -10.21 -2.47 7.00
C GLU A 26 -8.68 -2.56 7.09
N ARG A 27 -7.94 -1.90 6.19
CA ARG A 27 -6.47 -1.89 6.19
C ARG A 27 -5.83 -1.32 7.46
N MET A 28 -6.58 -0.53 8.23
CA MET A 28 -6.13 0.02 9.52
C MET A 28 -6.95 -0.53 10.70
N ARG A 29 -7.82 -1.51 10.47
CA ARG A 29 -8.57 -2.15 11.55
C ARG A 29 -7.60 -2.98 12.38
N ASP A 30 -7.54 -2.68 13.67
CA ASP A 30 -6.65 -3.31 14.65
C ASP A 30 -5.13 -3.17 14.37
N VAL A 31 -4.74 -2.37 13.37
CA VAL A 31 -3.36 -2.06 13.04
C VAL A 31 -3.06 -0.59 13.30
N LYS A 32 -2.02 -0.32 14.09
CA LYS A 32 -1.62 1.06 14.39
C LYS A 32 -0.96 1.69 13.15
N PRO A 33 -1.26 2.97 12.85
CA PRO A 33 -0.55 3.68 11.78
C PRO A 33 0.95 3.79 12.06
N GLY A 34 1.76 3.62 11.01
CA GLY A 34 3.22 3.60 11.06
C GLY A 34 3.90 4.84 10.47
N LEU A 35 5.17 5.07 10.83
CA LEU A 35 6.03 6.04 10.15
C LEU A 35 6.49 5.53 8.77
N THR A 36 6.75 4.22 8.70
CA THR A 36 7.04 3.48 7.47
C THR A 36 6.10 2.27 7.39
N GLY A 37 6.02 1.59 6.25
CA GLY A 37 5.09 0.49 6.05
C GLY A 37 5.38 -0.30 4.79
N LEU A 38 4.77 -1.47 4.67
CA LEU A 38 5.02 -2.40 3.57
C LEU A 38 4.73 -1.75 2.21
N ALA A 39 3.60 -1.06 2.08
CA ALA A 39 3.26 -0.33 0.87
C ALA A 39 4.31 0.75 0.53
N GLN A 40 4.85 1.46 1.53
CA GLN A 40 5.82 2.54 1.31
C GLN A 40 7.19 2.06 0.84
N VAL A 41 7.59 0.83 1.18
CA VAL A 41 8.85 0.24 0.72
C VAL A 41 8.70 -0.60 -0.55
N SER A 42 7.46 -0.89 -0.97
CA SER A 42 7.16 -1.80 -2.10
C SER A 42 6.55 -1.09 -3.31
N LEU A 43 6.05 0.13 -3.14
CA LEU A 43 5.36 0.90 -4.18
C LEU A 43 6.02 2.26 -4.38
N GLY A 44 5.78 2.86 -5.55
CA GLY A 44 6.13 4.24 -5.86
C GLY A 44 5.33 5.25 -5.04
N TYR A 45 5.69 6.53 -5.16
CA TYR A 45 5.10 7.61 -4.36
C TYR A 45 3.57 7.67 -4.44
N THR A 46 3.01 7.40 -5.61
CA THR A 46 1.56 7.43 -5.86
C THR A 46 0.84 6.16 -5.42
N GLY A 47 1.55 5.09 -5.05
CA GLY A 47 0.95 3.78 -4.77
C GLY A 47 0.95 2.80 -5.95
N ARG A 48 1.56 3.19 -7.09
CA ARG A 48 1.78 2.28 -8.23
C ARG A 48 2.98 1.36 -8.03
N ALA A 49 3.00 0.25 -8.77
CA ALA A 49 4.14 -0.65 -8.73
C ALA A 49 5.37 -0.01 -9.37
N PHE A 50 6.54 -0.54 -9.05
CA PHE A 50 7.76 -0.19 -9.79
C PHE A 50 7.74 -0.89 -11.15
N GLU A 51 8.21 -0.19 -12.19
CA GLU A 51 8.42 -0.80 -13.51
C GLU A 51 9.35 -2.03 -13.38
N GLY A 52 8.87 -3.19 -13.84
CA GLY A 52 9.59 -4.46 -13.79
C GLY A 52 9.50 -5.21 -12.46
N SER A 53 8.71 -4.73 -11.49
CA SER A 53 8.39 -5.50 -10.28
C SER A 53 7.33 -6.57 -10.55
N ASP A 54 7.23 -7.58 -9.69
CA ASP A 54 6.14 -8.57 -9.82
C ASP A 54 4.75 -7.96 -9.65
N ALA A 55 4.65 -6.86 -8.88
CA ALA A 55 3.41 -6.13 -8.69
C ALA A 55 2.95 -5.42 -9.98
N SER A 56 3.86 -5.01 -10.87
CA SER A 56 3.49 -4.31 -12.11
C SER A 56 2.73 -5.23 -13.07
N LYS A 57 2.91 -6.55 -12.97
CA LYS A 57 2.17 -7.55 -13.77
C LYS A 57 0.67 -7.55 -13.48
N PHE A 58 0.24 -6.96 -12.36
CA PHE A 58 -1.15 -6.91 -11.94
C PHE A 58 -1.78 -5.53 -12.12
N GLU A 59 -1.05 -4.54 -12.66
CA GLU A 59 -1.58 -3.18 -12.84
C GLU A 59 -2.82 -3.17 -13.75
N ASP A 60 -2.79 -3.88 -14.87
CA ASP A 60 -3.91 -3.96 -15.81
C ASP A 60 -5.19 -4.50 -15.15
N THR A 61 -5.04 -5.41 -14.18
CA THR A 61 -6.18 -6.00 -13.46
C THR A 61 -6.69 -5.10 -12.34
N LEU A 62 -5.82 -4.29 -11.74
CA LEU A 62 -6.15 -3.51 -10.55
C LEU A 62 -6.62 -2.10 -10.88
N LEU A 63 -6.08 -1.46 -11.91
CA LEU A 63 -6.41 -0.09 -12.26
C LEU A 63 -7.79 -0.04 -12.94
N ASN A 64 -7.92 -0.55 -14.16
CA ASN A 64 -9.17 -0.46 -14.93
C ASN A 64 -9.58 -1.82 -15.55
N PRO A 65 -10.06 -2.78 -14.74
CA PRO A 65 -10.38 -4.13 -15.23
C PRO A 65 -11.51 -4.17 -16.26
N PHE A 66 -12.31 -3.12 -16.36
CA PHE A 66 -13.46 -3.03 -17.28
C PHE A 66 -13.22 -2.10 -18.46
N ASP A 67 -12.01 -1.56 -18.61
CA ASP A 67 -11.61 -0.65 -19.70
C ASP A 67 -12.59 0.53 -19.90
N LEU A 68 -12.99 1.14 -18.78
CA LEU A 68 -13.91 2.28 -18.78
C LEU A 68 -13.13 3.58 -19.01
N PRO A 69 -13.44 4.38 -20.05
CA PRO A 69 -12.72 5.62 -20.33
C PRO A 69 -12.87 6.67 -19.22
N GLU A 70 -13.97 6.63 -18.45
CA GLU A 70 -14.20 7.53 -17.32
C GLU A 70 -13.36 7.19 -16.07
N ALA A 71 -12.83 5.96 -16.01
CA ALA A 71 -12.01 5.49 -14.89
C ALA A 71 -10.51 5.69 -15.13
N GLU A 72 -10.10 6.09 -16.34
CA GLU A 72 -8.68 6.23 -16.68
C GLU A 72 -7.98 7.29 -15.81
N GLY A 73 -6.99 6.87 -15.04
CA GLY A 73 -6.25 7.75 -14.14
C GLY A 73 -6.99 8.10 -12.85
N ALA A 74 -8.02 7.34 -12.46
CA ALA A 74 -8.70 7.53 -11.20
C ALA A 74 -7.75 7.34 -10.00
N GLN A 75 -7.82 8.24 -9.02
CA GLN A 75 -7.01 8.14 -7.80
C GLN A 75 -7.27 6.84 -7.02
N ALA A 76 -8.48 6.29 -7.13
CA ALA A 76 -8.84 5.03 -6.49
C ALA A 76 -8.00 3.86 -7.02
N ASP A 77 -7.62 3.89 -8.30
CA ASP A 77 -6.87 2.84 -8.96
C ASP A 77 -5.47 2.71 -8.35
N ASP A 78 -4.80 3.85 -8.15
CA ASP A 78 -3.48 3.93 -7.51
C ASP A 78 -3.52 3.43 -6.04
N MET A 79 -4.67 3.54 -5.38
CA MET A 79 -4.86 3.17 -3.97
C MET A 79 -5.23 1.70 -3.76
N ARG A 80 -5.68 0.98 -4.79
CA ARG A 80 -6.01 -0.46 -4.68
C ARG A 80 -4.78 -1.30 -4.40
N MET A 81 -3.68 -1.03 -5.09
CA MET A 81 -2.45 -1.77 -4.84
C MET A 81 -1.91 -1.47 -3.44
N LYS A 82 -1.96 -0.20 -3.02
CA LYS A 82 -1.65 0.19 -1.65
C LYS A 82 -2.48 -0.58 -0.62
N LEU A 83 -3.80 -0.68 -0.82
CA LEU A 83 -4.70 -1.46 0.04
C LEU A 83 -4.23 -2.92 0.17
N LEU A 84 -3.88 -3.58 -0.95
CA LEU A 84 -3.43 -4.98 -0.93
C LEU A 84 -2.15 -5.16 -0.11
N PHE A 85 -1.18 -4.25 -0.21
CA PHE A 85 0.03 -4.30 0.60
C PHE A 85 -0.25 -4.02 2.08
N ASP A 86 -1.16 -3.08 2.39
CA ASP A 86 -1.56 -2.80 3.77
C ASP A 86 -2.28 -4.03 4.39
N LEU A 87 -3.15 -4.72 3.63
CA LEU A 87 -3.80 -5.97 4.05
C LEU A 87 -2.81 -7.14 4.19
N ALA A 88 -1.85 -7.26 3.28
CA ALA A 88 -0.79 -8.27 3.39
C ALA A 88 0.09 -8.05 4.63
N TYR A 89 0.35 -6.78 4.99
CA TYR A 89 1.01 -6.44 6.24
C TYR A 89 0.16 -6.87 7.45
N ALA A 90 -1.14 -6.53 7.46
CA ALA A 90 -2.05 -6.94 8.53
C ALA A 90 -2.09 -8.47 8.72
N ALA A 91 -2.18 -9.23 7.62
CA ALA A 91 -2.12 -10.70 7.66
C ALA A 91 -0.78 -11.22 8.21
N ALA A 92 0.34 -10.54 7.93
CA ALA A 92 1.63 -10.92 8.48
C ALA A 92 1.74 -10.73 10.01
N LEU A 93 0.82 -10.00 10.64
CA LEU A 93 0.77 -9.82 12.09
C LEU A 93 0.17 -11.02 12.84
N GLU A 94 -0.45 -11.98 12.14
CA GLU A 94 -1.18 -13.10 12.77
C GLU A 94 -0.25 -14.08 13.50
N THR A 95 0.97 -14.29 13.00
CA THR A 95 1.95 -15.20 13.63
C THR A 95 3.21 -14.44 14.03
N LEU A 96 3.84 -14.86 15.13
CA LEU A 96 5.02 -14.19 15.65
C LEU A 96 6.21 -14.23 14.66
N GLU A 97 6.39 -15.35 13.96
CA GLU A 97 7.47 -15.51 12.99
C GLU A 97 7.28 -14.59 11.78
N SER A 98 6.08 -14.56 11.20
CA SER A 98 5.76 -13.67 10.07
C SER A 98 5.85 -12.21 10.49
N PHE A 99 5.41 -11.88 11.71
CA PHE A 99 5.48 -10.54 12.26
C PHE A 99 6.93 -10.05 12.34
N VAL A 100 7.80 -10.81 13.02
CA VAL A 100 9.20 -10.41 13.21
C VAL A 100 9.92 -10.31 11.85
N ALA A 101 9.71 -11.28 10.96
CA ALA A 101 10.30 -11.25 9.62
C ALA A 101 9.84 -10.03 8.81
N MET A 102 8.54 -9.70 8.86
CA MET A 102 7.97 -8.56 8.16
C MET A 102 8.50 -7.23 8.71
N GLU A 103 8.51 -7.06 10.03
CA GLU A 103 9.04 -5.85 10.69
C GLU A 103 10.51 -5.61 10.32
N LEU A 104 11.37 -6.63 10.47
CA LEU A 104 12.79 -6.53 10.15
C LEU A 104 13.02 -6.22 8.67
N LYS A 105 12.25 -6.85 7.77
CA LYS A 105 12.31 -6.59 6.35
C LYS A 105 11.98 -5.13 6.04
N ILE A 106 10.87 -4.61 6.58
CA ILE A 106 10.46 -3.23 6.29
C ILE A 106 11.49 -2.25 6.84
N ILE A 107 11.92 -2.41 8.09
CA ILE A 107 12.92 -1.55 8.73
C ILE A 107 14.23 -1.53 7.96
N ALA A 108 14.69 -2.68 7.45
CA ALA A 108 15.92 -2.77 6.65
C ALA A 108 15.77 -2.13 5.26
N MET A 109 14.60 -2.24 4.64
CA MET A 109 14.33 -1.70 3.31
C MET A 109 14.11 -0.18 3.31
N THR A 110 13.60 0.40 4.40
CA THR A 110 13.28 1.83 4.47
C THR A 110 14.49 2.73 4.13
N PRO A 111 15.69 2.57 4.72
CA PRO A 111 16.86 3.37 4.34
C PRO A 111 17.27 3.17 2.88
N TRP A 112 17.16 1.95 2.37
CA TRP A 112 17.52 1.62 0.98
C TRP A 112 16.64 2.35 -0.04
N VAL A 113 15.33 2.35 0.19
CA VAL A 113 14.35 3.04 -0.65
C VAL A 113 14.57 4.56 -0.62
N MET A 114 14.91 5.11 0.56
CA MET A 114 15.23 6.54 0.71
C MET A 114 16.49 6.94 -0.07
N ILE A 115 17.56 6.13 -0.01
CA ILE A 115 18.82 6.39 -0.75
C ILE A 115 18.60 6.36 -2.25
N LYS A 116 17.82 5.39 -2.74
CA LYS A 116 17.51 5.28 -4.18
C LYS A 116 16.61 6.40 -4.70
N GLY A 117 16.07 7.26 -3.83
CA GLY A 117 15.25 8.40 -4.25
C GLY A 117 13.94 8.00 -4.94
N VAL A 118 13.45 6.80 -4.64
CA VAL A 118 12.31 6.14 -5.31
C VAL A 118 10.97 6.87 -5.07
N GLY A 119 10.97 7.87 -4.19
CA GLY A 119 9.84 8.77 -3.95
C GLY A 119 9.83 10.04 -4.84
N ARG A 120 10.60 10.07 -5.93
CA ARG A 120 10.61 11.18 -6.90
C ARG A 120 9.84 10.83 -8.16
#